data_AF-A0AAU7ZTV8-F1
#
_entry.id   AF-A0AAU7ZTV8-F1
#
_cell.length_a   1.000
_cell.length_b   1.000
_cell.length_c   1.000
_cell.angle_alpha   90.00
_cell.angle_beta   90.00
_cell.angle_gamma   90.00
#
_symmetry.space_group_name_H-M   'P 1'
#
loop_
_entity.id
_entity.type
_entity.pdbx_description
1 polymer ?
#
loop_
_entity_poly.entity_id
_entity_poly.type
_entity_poly.pdbx_seq_one_letter_code
_entity_poly.pdbx_strand_id
1 'polypeptide(L)'
;MKLSRASASATVLGLFLLLSAPVPPAIAAVANPDGAPAQDPAGFGPLDSAPPANMTPQQIIEKFAARETVFNLARQNYTFRQTVKVDTLVEDTNRIDGEYQQVTDITFNRDGKREEHVVFAPQNTLERVQMTPADFDEIEHRLPFILTTEDLPKYDITYLGRQHIDELDTYVFSAAPKTFEKGKRYFQGKVWVDQQDFQIVLVNGITVPQDKRKGHEDLSPPFTTYYEQIDGKYWFPTYTKAEGNLHFVAQEGALSQDVHMRNIVKYSDYKQYHATARIIYNGEDITDKKDTTQPPSNPPQNPKP
;
A
#
# COMPACT_ATOMS: atom_id res chain seq x y z
N MET A 1 93.62 9.39 29.72
CA MET A 1 92.79 9.29 30.93
C MET A 1 91.91 10.54 30.99
N LYS A 2 90.59 10.37 31.21
CA LYS A 2 89.47 11.32 30.99
C LYS A 2 88.84 11.28 29.58
N LEU A 3 87.86 10.37 29.42
CA LEU A 3 86.78 10.53 28.43
C LEU A 3 85.70 11.42 29.04
N SER A 4 85.28 12.44 28.28
CA SER A 4 84.14 13.31 28.56
C SER A 4 82.92 12.79 27.82
N ARG A 5 81.78 12.77 28.53
CA ARG A 5 80.44 12.44 28.03
C ARG A 5 79.92 13.53 27.10
N ALA A 6 79.17 13.13 26.07
CA ALA A 6 78.16 13.95 25.44
C ALA A 6 76.91 13.10 25.14
N SER A 7 75.76 13.68 25.49
CA SER A 7 74.43 13.11 25.60
C SER A 7 73.79 12.83 24.23
N ALA A 8 73.16 11.66 24.06
CA ALA A 8 72.25 11.37 22.96
C ALA A 8 70.82 11.31 23.48
N SER A 9 69.99 12.25 23.03
CA SER A 9 68.55 12.32 23.32
C SER A 9 67.80 11.14 22.70
N ALA A 10 67.13 10.34 23.53
CA ALA A 10 66.18 9.33 23.07
C ALA A 10 64.82 9.99 22.82
N THR A 11 64.38 10.01 21.56
CA THR A 11 63.04 10.45 21.18
C THR A 11 62.09 9.26 21.29
N VAL A 12 61.15 9.31 22.22
CA VAL A 12 60.08 8.32 22.37
C VAL A 12 59.01 8.62 21.32
N LEU A 13 58.93 7.78 20.28
CA LEU A 13 57.87 7.84 19.29
C LEU A 13 56.62 7.14 19.85
N GLY A 14 55.71 7.92 20.43
CA GLY A 14 54.39 7.44 20.88
C GLY A 14 53.51 7.12 19.67
N LEU A 15 53.23 5.84 19.45
CA LEU A 15 52.31 5.35 18.44
C LEU A 15 50.86 5.60 18.92
N PHE A 16 50.24 6.68 18.47
CA PHE A 16 48.80 6.91 18.64
C PHE A 16 48.02 5.95 17.73
N LEU A 17 47.50 4.88 18.30
CA LEU A 17 46.44 4.06 17.68
C LEU A 17 45.14 4.88 17.68
N LEU A 18 44.85 5.54 16.56
CA LEU A 18 43.54 6.08 16.27
C LEU A 18 42.57 4.90 16.10
N LEU A 19 41.77 4.62 17.13
CA LEU A 19 40.57 3.78 16.96
C LEU A 19 39.60 4.55 16.05
N SER A 20 39.54 4.17 14.77
CA SER A 20 38.47 4.59 13.87
C SER A 20 37.18 3.90 14.30
N ALA A 21 36.32 4.62 15.01
CA ALA A 21 34.93 4.21 15.21
C ALA A 21 34.26 4.11 13.82
N PRO A 22 33.54 3.02 13.51
CA PRO A 22 32.79 2.92 12.26
C PRO A 22 31.67 3.96 12.30
N VAL A 23 31.79 4.98 11.46
CA VAL A 23 30.68 5.89 11.16
C VAL A 23 29.60 5.03 10.50
N PRO A 24 28.39 4.91 11.06
CA PRO A 24 27.30 4.22 10.38
C PRO A 24 27.08 4.91 9.04
N PRO A 25 26.89 4.17 7.93
CA PRO A 25 26.64 4.78 6.65
C PRO A 25 25.41 5.67 6.81
N ALA A 26 25.58 6.97 6.58
CA ALA A 26 24.47 7.86 6.35
C ALA A 26 23.75 7.33 5.11
N ILE A 27 22.66 6.60 5.32
CA ILE A 27 21.73 6.26 4.26
C ILE A 27 21.20 7.61 3.81
N ALA A 28 21.72 8.10 2.68
CA ALA A 28 21.11 9.23 2.00
C ALA A 28 19.67 8.83 1.77
N ALA A 29 18.73 9.58 2.36
CA ALA A 29 17.36 9.54 1.90
C ALA A 29 17.44 9.68 0.38
N VAL A 30 16.94 8.71 -0.38
CA VAL A 30 16.81 8.86 -1.82
C VAL A 30 15.83 10.02 -1.97
N ALA A 31 16.36 11.22 -2.12
CA ALA A 31 15.57 12.40 -2.41
C ALA A 31 14.85 12.05 -3.70
N ASN A 32 13.53 11.98 -3.66
CA ASN A 32 12.71 11.92 -4.85
C ASN A 32 12.65 13.35 -5.38
N PRO A 33 13.36 13.71 -6.46
CA PRO A 33 13.28 15.06 -7.00
C PRO A 33 11.92 15.36 -7.67
N ASP A 34 11.04 14.36 -7.81
CA ASP A 34 10.02 14.36 -8.87
C ASP A 34 8.58 14.08 -8.44
N GLY A 35 8.27 14.07 -7.14
CA GLY A 35 6.90 13.98 -6.66
C GLY A 35 6.85 14.26 -5.18
N ALA A 36 6.26 15.40 -4.79
CA ALA A 36 5.90 15.59 -3.40
C ALA A 36 4.96 14.44 -3.02
N PRO A 37 5.19 13.73 -1.88
CA PRO A 37 4.21 12.79 -1.38
C PRO A 37 2.87 13.51 -1.22
N ALA A 38 1.76 12.78 -1.32
CA ALA A 38 0.46 13.38 -1.08
C ALA A 38 0.51 14.11 0.26
N GLN A 39 -0.09 15.29 0.36
CA GLN A 39 -0.09 16.00 1.64
C GLN A 39 -0.66 15.05 2.71
N ASP A 40 0.03 14.94 3.84
CA ASP A 40 -0.47 14.13 4.96
C ASP A 40 -1.91 14.61 5.25
N PRO A 41 -2.88 13.70 5.32
CA PRO A 41 -4.25 14.08 5.62
C PRO A 41 -4.34 14.95 6.87
N ALA A 42 -5.18 15.98 6.80
CA ALA A 42 -5.43 16.83 7.96
C ALA A 42 -6.05 16.00 9.09
N GLY A 43 -5.63 16.24 10.33
CA GLY A 43 -6.19 15.59 11.52
C GLY A 43 -5.28 14.56 12.20
N PHE A 44 -4.09 14.30 11.66
CA PHE A 44 -3.14 13.38 12.31
C PHE A 44 -2.46 14.02 13.52
N GLY A 45 -2.23 13.21 14.55
CA GLY A 45 -1.38 13.59 15.68
C GLY A 45 0.07 13.83 15.26
N PRO A 46 0.91 14.42 16.12
CA PRO A 46 2.33 14.59 15.83
C PRO A 46 3.03 13.23 15.67
N LEU A 47 4.01 13.15 14.76
CA LEU A 47 4.88 12.00 14.62
C LEU A 47 5.87 11.94 15.79
N ASP A 48 5.87 10.84 16.53
CA ASP A 48 6.87 10.53 17.56
C ASP A 48 7.92 9.57 17.01
N SER A 49 9.13 10.06 16.77
CA SER A 49 10.24 9.27 16.23
C SER A 49 10.86 8.29 17.23
N ALA A 50 10.34 8.16 18.46
CA ALA A 50 10.84 7.21 19.43
C ALA A 50 10.80 5.77 18.87
N PRO A 51 11.81 4.95 19.14
CA PRO A 51 11.80 3.55 18.75
C PRO A 51 10.67 2.79 19.47
N PRO A 52 10.13 1.71 18.88
CA PRO A 52 9.10 0.92 19.53
C PRO A 52 9.63 0.29 20.82
N ALA A 53 8.81 0.27 21.88
CA ALA A 53 9.27 -0.11 23.23
C ALA A 53 9.59 -1.62 23.37
N ASN A 54 8.83 -2.48 22.71
CA ASN A 54 8.85 -3.94 22.93
C ASN A 54 9.30 -4.75 21.70
N MET A 55 9.54 -4.10 20.56
CA MET A 55 9.87 -4.74 19.29
C MET A 55 10.85 -3.89 18.50
N THR A 56 11.71 -4.52 17.70
CA THR A 56 12.52 -3.79 16.73
C THR A 56 11.64 -3.40 15.53
N PRO A 57 11.97 -2.31 14.81
CA PRO A 57 11.36 -1.99 13.52
C PRO A 57 11.28 -3.19 12.56
N GLN A 58 12.35 -3.98 12.50
CA GLN A 58 12.41 -5.17 11.64
C GLN A 58 11.36 -6.23 12.02
N GLN A 59 11.16 -6.48 13.31
CA GLN A 59 10.12 -7.41 13.78
C GLN A 59 8.71 -6.92 13.43
N ILE A 60 8.48 -5.60 13.47
CA ILE A 60 7.19 -5.02 13.06
C ILE A 60 6.99 -5.19 11.55
N ILE A 61 8.05 -4.96 10.76
CA ILE A 61 8.04 -5.17 9.30
C ILE A 61 7.66 -6.61 8.95
N GLU A 62 8.31 -7.58 9.59
CA GLU A 62 8.02 -9.00 9.38
C GLU A 62 6.57 -9.35 9.77
N LYS A 63 6.07 -8.81 10.89
CA LYS A 63 4.71 -9.05 11.37
C LYS A 63 3.67 -8.48 10.41
N PHE A 64 3.79 -7.22 10.01
CA PHE A 64 2.78 -6.64 9.12
C PHE A 64 2.81 -7.29 7.74
N ALA A 65 4.00 -7.61 7.21
CA ALA A 65 4.09 -8.26 5.90
C ALA A 65 3.48 -9.67 5.90
N ALA A 66 3.61 -10.41 7.01
CA ALA A 66 2.92 -11.68 7.18
C ALA A 66 1.39 -11.49 7.23
N ARG A 67 0.90 -10.44 7.90
CA ARG A 67 -0.54 -10.10 7.92
C ARG A 67 -1.06 -9.69 6.55
N GLU A 68 -0.34 -8.85 5.83
CA GLU A 68 -0.66 -8.44 4.46
C GLU A 68 -0.67 -9.64 3.49
N THR A 69 0.18 -10.64 3.71
CA THR A 69 0.15 -11.90 2.93
C THR A 69 -1.16 -12.67 3.14
N VAL A 70 -1.61 -12.78 4.39
CA VAL A 70 -2.91 -13.41 4.72
C VAL A 70 -4.08 -12.58 4.17
N PHE A 71 -3.99 -11.26 4.28
CA PHE A 71 -4.98 -10.34 3.73
C PHE A 71 -5.08 -10.45 2.20
N ASN A 72 -3.96 -10.54 1.48
CA ASN A 72 -3.96 -10.68 0.02
C ASN A 72 -4.72 -11.93 -0.45
N LEU A 73 -4.62 -13.03 0.29
CA LEU A 73 -5.41 -14.24 0.04
C LEU A 73 -6.90 -14.03 0.37
N ALA A 74 -7.21 -13.32 1.46
CA ALA A 74 -8.59 -12.99 1.81
C ALA A 74 -9.23 -12.11 0.73
N ARG A 75 -8.53 -11.09 0.22
CA ARG A 75 -8.99 -10.17 -0.82
C ARG A 75 -9.40 -10.88 -2.12
N GLN A 76 -8.84 -12.05 -2.40
CA GLN A 76 -9.22 -12.88 -3.55
C GLN A 76 -10.55 -13.60 -3.38
N ASN A 77 -11.18 -13.51 -2.21
CA ASN A 77 -12.45 -14.15 -1.86
C ASN A 77 -13.51 -13.14 -1.40
N TYR A 78 -13.41 -11.87 -1.81
CA TYR A 78 -14.40 -10.84 -1.49
C TYR A 78 -14.97 -10.23 -2.76
N THR A 79 -16.28 -10.08 -2.80
CA THR A 79 -16.98 -9.25 -3.77
C THR A 79 -17.07 -7.83 -3.22
N PHE A 80 -17.07 -6.84 -4.10
CA PHE A 80 -17.24 -5.43 -3.72
C PHE A 80 -17.69 -4.60 -4.91
N ARG A 81 -18.23 -3.42 -4.62
CA ARG A 81 -18.52 -2.39 -5.61
C ARG A 81 -17.39 -1.37 -5.62
N GLN A 82 -16.75 -1.21 -6.79
CA GLN A 82 -15.76 -0.18 -7.03
C GLN A 82 -16.42 1.01 -7.73
N THR A 83 -16.24 2.22 -7.21
CA THR A 83 -16.60 3.46 -7.90
C THR A 83 -15.34 4.25 -8.18
N VAL A 84 -15.06 4.51 -9.45
CA VAL A 84 -13.97 5.34 -9.93
C VAL A 84 -14.55 6.65 -10.42
N LYS A 85 -13.97 7.77 -9.98
CA LYS A 85 -14.26 9.11 -10.49
C LYS A 85 -12.95 9.85 -10.73
N VAL A 86 -12.77 10.39 -11.92
CA VAL A 86 -11.60 11.17 -12.32
C VAL A 86 -12.06 12.51 -12.84
N ASP A 87 -11.61 13.59 -12.20
CA ASP A 87 -11.94 14.96 -12.53
C ASP A 87 -10.71 15.69 -13.09
N THR A 88 -10.90 16.49 -14.13
CA THR A 88 -10.01 17.63 -14.39
C THR A 88 -10.59 18.88 -13.74
N LEU A 89 -9.69 19.70 -13.19
CA LEU A 89 -10.03 20.88 -12.40
C LEU A 89 -9.46 22.14 -13.07
N VAL A 90 -10.25 23.20 -13.07
CA VAL A 90 -9.78 24.55 -13.44
C VAL A 90 -8.90 25.07 -12.32
N GLU A 91 -7.62 25.28 -12.59
CA GLU A 91 -6.56 25.60 -11.63
C GLU A 91 -6.92 26.76 -10.68
N ASP A 92 -7.49 27.85 -11.21
CA ASP A 92 -7.81 29.04 -10.39
C ASP A 92 -9.05 28.88 -9.50
N THR A 93 -9.95 27.94 -9.82
CA THR A 93 -11.29 27.88 -9.19
C THR A 93 -11.64 26.53 -8.59
N ASN A 94 -10.83 25.50 -8.82
CA ASN A 94 -11.09 24.10 -8.45
C ASN A 94 -12.46 23.58 -8.93
N ARG A 95 -13.03 24.19 -9.99
CA ARG A 95 -14.26 23.71 -10.63
C ARG A 95 -13.92 22.56 -11.57
N ILE A 96 -14.77 21.55 -11.59
CA ILE A 96 -14.65 20.41 -12.51
C ILE A 96 -14.97 20.90 -13.93
N ASP A 97 -14.04 20.68 -14.87
CA ASP A 97 -14.21 20.98 -16.31
C ASP A 97 -14.21 19.72 -17.20
N GLY A 98 -13.98 18.54 -16.62
CA GLY A 98 -14.07 17.24 -17.29
C GLY A 98 -14.18 16.11 -16.27
N GLU A 99 -14.92 15.06 -16.59
CA GLU A 99 -15.22 13.96 -15.67
C GLU A 99 -15.28 12.62 -16.39
N TYR A 100 -14.61 11.62 -15.81
CA TYR A 100 -14.83 10.20 -16.07
C TYR A 100 -15.39 9.55 -14.80
N GLN A 101 -16.42 8.71 -14.96
CA GLN A 101 -16.98 7.93 -13.86
C GLN A 101 -17.30 6.51 -14.31
N GLN A 102 -16.99 5.55 -13.45
CA GLN A 102 -17.41 4.15 -13.64
C GLN A 102 -17.70 3.50 -12.29
N VAL A 103 -18.79 2.74 -12.23
CA VAL A 103 -19.13 1.86 -11.11
C VAL A 103 -19.15 0.43 -11.62
N THR A 104 -18.33 -0.41 -11.00
CA THR A 104 -18.16 -1.82 -11.36
C THR A 104 -18.40 -2.69 -10.14
N ASP A 105 -19.25 -3.71 -10.29
CA ASP A 105 -19.39 -4.78 -9.31
C ASP A 105 -18.34 -5.86 -9.59
N ILE A 106 -17.43 -6.05 -8.64
CA ILE A 106 -16.41 -7.09 -8.67
C ILE A 106 -16.99 -8.32 -7.96
N THR A 107 -17.19 -9.38 -8.73
CA THR A 107 -17.88 -10.61 -8.30
C THR A 107 -17.07 -11.85 -8.69
N PHE A 108 -17.64 -13.04 -8.49
CA PHE A 108 -17.06 -14.29 -8.96
C PHE A 108 -18.08 -15.08 -9.77
N ASN A 109 -17.61 -15.68 -10.86
CA ASN A 109 -18.41 -16.60 -11.64
C ASN A 109 -18.50 -17.98 -10.96
N ARG A 110 -19.27 -18.90 -11.57
CA ARG A 110 -19.47 -20.26 -11.05
C ARG A 110 -18.17 -21.10 -10.94
N ASP A 111 -17.15 -20.75 -11.71
CA ASP A 111 -15.84 -21.40 -11.67
C ASP A 111 -14.91 -20.77 -10.62
N GLY A 112 -15.40 -19.79 -9.85
CA GLY A 112 -14.63 -19.07 -8.82
C GLY A 112 -13.65 -18.03 -9.40
N LYS A 113 -13.75 -17.69 -10.69
CA LYS A 113 -12.94 -16.64 -11.30
C LYS A 113 -13.60 -15.28 -11.08
N ARG A 114 -12.78 -14.24 -10.87
CA ARG A 114 -13.28 -12.86 -10.79
C ARG A 114 -14.02 -12.48 -12.07
N GLU A 115 -15.13 -11.78 -11.90
CA GLU A 115 -15.96 -11.24 -12.97
C GLU A 115 -16.33 -9.80 -12.63
N GLU A 116 -16.25 -8.92 -13.62
CA GLU A 116 -16.50 -7.49 -13.48
C GLU A 116 -17.78 -7.11 -14.23
N HIS A 117 -18.71 -6.49 -13.52
CA HIS A 117 -19.98 -6.04 -14.10
C HIS A 117 -20.07 -4.52 -13.98
N VAL A 118 -19.93 -3.81 -15.11
CA VAL A 118 -20.13 -2.36 -15.14
C VAL A 118 -21.63 -2.06 -14.96
N VAL A 119 -21.98 -1.42 -13.85
CA VAL A 119 -23.37 -1.08 -13.51
C VAL A 119 -23.72 0.38 -13.79
N PHE A 120 -22.71 1.25 -13.89
CA PHE A 120 -22.88 2.65 -14.25
C PHE A 120 -21.61 3.21 -14.90
N ALA A 121 -21.76 3.81 -16.08
CA ALA A 121 -20.69 4.50 -16.81
C ALA A 121 -21.31 5.59 -17.69
N PRO A 122 -21.48 6.83 -17.19
CA PRO A 122 -22.03 7.93 -17.97
C PRO A 122 -21.07 8.35 -19.09
N GLN A 123 -21.52 9.28 -19.94
CA GLN A 123 -20.66 9.84 -20.99
C GLN A 123 -19.44 10.53 -20.35
N ASN A 124 -18.25 10.15 -20.80
CA ASN A 124 -16.99 10.76 -20.42
C ASN A 124 -16.90 12.18 -21.01
N THR A 125 -16.56 13.17 -20.18
CA THR A 125 -16.38 14.57 -20.57
C THR A 125 -14.94 15.07 -20.40
N LEU A 126 -13.98 14.19 -20.13
CA LEU A 126 -12.56 14.55 -20.11
C LEU A 126 -12.11 15.03 -21.50
N GLU A 127 -11.67 16.29 -21.59
CA GLU A 127 -11.14 16.87 -22.84
C GLU A 127 -9.62 17.09 -22.80
N ARG A 128 -9.05 17.36 -21.62
CA ARG A 128 -7.63 17.73 -21.45
C ARG A 128 -6.70 16.51 -21.32
N VAL A 129 -7.23 15.40 -20.85
CA VAL A 129 -6.52 14.14 -20.62
C VAL A 129 -7.41 12.98 -21.04
N GLN A 130 -6.81 11.81 -21.22
CA GLN A 130 -7.53 10.58 -21.51
C GLN A 130 -7.09 9.51 -20.51
N MET A 131 -8.04 8.68 -20.09
CA MET A 131 -7.74 7.50 -19.29
C MET A 131 -6.93 6.51 -20.12
N THR A 132 -5.75 6.15 -19.64
CA THR A 132 -4.85 5.18 -20.28
C THR A 132 -5.02 3.79 -19.67
N PRO A 133 -4.58 2.71 -20.35
CA PRO A 133 -4.52 1.38 -19.74
C PRO A 133 -3.70 1.32 -18.44
N ALA A 134 -2.68 2.18 -18.31
CA ALA A 134 -1.88 2.25 -17.10
C ALA A 134 -2.63 2.91 -15.93
N ASP A 135 -3.53 3.85 -16.20
CA ASP A 135 -4.40 4.42 -15.16
C ASP A 135 -5.36 3.37 -14.60
N PHE A 136 -5.95 2.54 -15.48
CA PHE A 136 -6.82 1.44 -15.05
C PHE A 136 -6.07 0.38 -14.26
N ASP A 137 -4.89 -0.02 -14.72
CA ASP A 137 -4.03 -0.93 -13.96
C ASP A 137 -3.65 -0.36 -12.57
N GLU A 138 -3.46 0.97 -12.47
CA GLU A 138 -3.19 1.61 -11.19
C GLU A 138 -4.36 1.48 -10.22
N ILE A 139 -5.55 1.79 -10.71
CA ILE A 139 -6.80 1.74 -9.94
C ILE A 139 -7.10 0.33 -9.41
N GLU A 140 -6.83 -0.69 -10.23
CA GLU A 140 -7.10 -2.09 -9.90
C GLU A 140 -6.04 -2.71 -8.98
N HIS A 141 -4.76 -2.44 -9.27
CA HIS A 141 -3.66 -3.22 -8.69
C HIS A 141 -2.75 -2.42 -7.75
N ARG A 142 -2.70 -1.09 -7.82
CA ARG A 142 -1.68 -0.29 -7.11
C ARG A 142 -2.24 0.63 -6.02
N LEU A 143 -3.34 1.33 -6.29
CA LEU A 143 -4.00 2.16 -5.28
C LEU A 143 -4.37 1.38 -3.99
N PRO A 144 -4.85 0.12 -4.06
CA PRO A 144 -5.00 -0.73 -2.89
C PRO A 144 -3.67 -1.41 -2.54
N PHE A 145 -2.66 -0.61 -2.18
CA PHE A 145 -1.31 -1.08 -1.89
C PHE A 145 -1.29 -2.12 -0.78
N ILE A 146 -0.49 -3.15 -0.98
CA ILE A 146 -0.20 -4.20 0.00
C ILE A 146 1.30 -4.43 0.00
N LEU A 147 1.86 -4.80 1.14
CA LEU A 147 3.29 -5.08 1.27
C LEU A 147 3.47 -6.46 1.90
N THR A 148 3.47 -7.50 1.06
CA THR A 148 3.53 -8.89 1.51
C THR A 148 4.95 -9.33 1.87
N THR A 149 5.09 -10.51 2.48
CA THR A 149 6.42 -11.09 2.79
C THR A 149 7.28 -11.26 1.52
N GLU A 150 6.67 -11.59 0.39
CA GLU A 150 7.37 -11.73 -0.90
C GLU A 150 7.81 -10.38 -1.50
N ASP A 151 7.19 -9.29 -1.08
CA ASP A 151 7.50 -7.95 -1.55
C ASP A 151 8.63 -7.30 -0.74
N LEU A 152 8.85 -7.71 0.52
CA LEU A 152 9.89 -7.16 1.39
C LEU A 152 11.28 -7.05 0.72
N PRO A 153 11.78 -8.04 -0.04
CA PRO A 153 13.08 -7.93 -0.68
C PRO A 153 13.15 -6.81 -1.72
N LYS A 154 12.01 -6.37 -2.27
CA LYS A 154 11.89 -5.35 -3.33
C LYS A 154 11.85 -3.93 -2.79
N TYR A 155 11.65 -3.74 -1.49
CA TYR A 155 11.47 -2.42 -0.87
C TYR A 155 12.51 -2.12 0.22
N ASP A 156 13.02 -0.90 0.23
CA ASP A 156 13.67 -0.31 1.38
C ASP A 156 12.59 0.25 2.31
N ILE A 157 12.51 -0.30 3.52
CA ILE A 157 11.48 0.05 4.50
C ILE A 157 12.17 0.58 5.76
N THR A 158 11.86 1.83 6.11
CA THR A 158 12.49 2.54 7.22
C THR A 158 11.42 3.01 8.19
N TYR A 159 11.60 2.69 9.48
CA TYR A 159 10.72 3.18 10.52
C TYR A 159 10.93 4.69 10.75
N LEU A 160 9.82 5.43 10.77
CA LEU A 160 9.82 6.88 10.96
C LEU A 160 9.36 7.27 12.37
N GLY A 161 8.50 6.48 12.99
CA GLY A 161 7.94 6.79 14.30
C GLY A 161 6.58 6.16 14.54
N ARG A 162 5.89 6.68 15.56
CA ARG A 162 4.48 6.40 15.85
C ARG A 162 3.65 7.63 15.58
N GLN A 163 2.41 7.42 15.16
CA GLN A 163 1.47 8.50 14.94
C GLN A 163 0.07 8.04 15.29
N HIS A 164 -0.69 8.88 15.97
CA HIS A 164 -2.11 8.67 16.20
C HIS A 164 -2.89 9.21 15.00
N ILE A 165 -3.71 8.39 14.37
CA ILE A 165 -4.57 8.77 13.25
C ILE A 165 -6.01 8.36 13.58
N ASP A 166 -6.93 9.31 13.56
CA ASP A 166 -8.33 9.13 13.98
C ASP A 166 -8.48 8.45 15.35
N GLU A 167 -8.78 7.15 15.40
CA GLU A 167 -8.93 6.35 16.63
C GLU A 167 -7.81 5.30 16.80
N LEU A 168 -6.79 5.32 15.94
CA LEU A 168 -5.76 4.29 15.83
C LEU A 168 -4.38 4.80 16.25
N ASP A 169 -3.70 4.01 17.06
CA ASP A 169 -2.27 4.16 17.31
C ASP A 169 -1.50 3.33 16.28
N THR A 170 -0.62 4.00 15.53
CA THR A 170 0.08 3.35 14.40
C THR A 170 1.59 3.45 14.52
N TYR A 171 2.28 2.52 13.85
CA TYR A 171 3.67 2.66 13.44
C TYR A 171 3.71 3.24 12.02
N VAL A 172 4.62 4.18 11.78
CA VAL A 172 4.80 4.83 10.47
C VAL A 172 6.12 4.38 9.86
N PHE A 173 6.05 3.92 8.61
CA PHE A 173 7.23 3.51 7.82
C PHE A 173 7.28 4.31 6.51
N SER A 174 8.47 4.65 6.04
CA SER A 174 8.67 4.96 4.63
C SER A 174 8.95 3.67 3.87
N ALA A 175 8.35 3.50 2.70
CA ALA A 175 8.63 2.40 1.76
C ALA A 175 9.00 2.99 0.39
N ALA A 176 10.10 2.51 -0.19
CA ALA A 176 10.52 2.86 -1.55
C ALA A 176 11.07 1.61 -2.26
N PRO A 177 10.89 1.47 -3.59
CA PRO A 177 11.45 0.34 -4.32
C PRO A 177 12.98 0.39 -4.35
N LYS A 178 13.65 -0.75 -4.15
CA LYS A 178 15.12 -0.85 -4.23
C LYS A 178 15.65 -0.70 -5.65
N THR A 179 14.88 -1.23 -6.60
CA THR A 179 15.22 -1.26 -8.01
C THR A 179 13.97 -1.10 -8.86
N PHE A 180 14.15 -0.59 -10.08
CA PHE A 180 13.08 -0.49 -11.07
C PHE A 180 13.26 -1.59 -12.11
N GLU A 181 12.28 -2.48 -12.22
CA GLU A 181 12.19 -3.42 -13.34
C GLU A 181 11.46 -2.78 -14.52
N LYS A 182 11.91 -3.07 -15.74
CA LYS A 182 11.30 -2.53 -16.96
C LYS A 182 9.81 -2.93 -17.04
N GLY A 183 8.95 -1.94 -17.22
CA GLY A 183 7.51 -2.14 -17.35
C GLY A 183 6.78 -2.42 -16.04
N LYS A 184 7.47 -2.29 -14.88
CA LYS A 184 6.82 -2.36 -13.57
C LYS A 184 6.77 -0.99 -12.91
N ARG A 185 5.67 -0.77 -12.19
CA ARG A 185 5.43 0.38 -11.34
C ARG A 185 5.35 -0.08 -9.88
N TYR A 186 5.75 0.78 -8.97
CA TYR A 186 5.89 0.53 -7.55
C TYR A 186 5.28 1.68 -6.77
N PHE A 187 4.91 1.42 -5.52
CA PHE A 187 4.56 2.47 -4.58
C PHE A 187 5.82 3.12 -4.02
N GLN A 188 5.78 4.41 -3.74
CA GLN A 188 6.77 5.07 -2.91
C GLN A 188 6.08 6.08 -2.00
N GLY A 189 6.28 5.96 -0.69
CA GLY A 189 5.61 6.82 0.27
C GLY A 189 5.68 6.34 1.71
N LYS A 190 4.71 6.79 2.50
CA LYS A 190 4.52 6.40 3.91
C LYS A 190 3.41 5.36 4.04
N VAL A 191 3.60 4.44 4.99
CA VAL A 191 2.68 3.36 5.35
C VAL A 191 2.43 3.43 6.85
N TRP A 192 1.16 3.50 7.24
CA TRP A 192 0.72 3.45 8.64
C TRP A 192 0.19 2.06 8.92
N VAL A 193 0.77 1.46 9.95
CA VAL A 193 0.48 0.09 10.39
C VAL A 193 -0.11 0.16 11.79
N ASP A 194 -1.31 -0.39 11.97
CA ASP A 194 -1.94 -0.44 13.29
C ASP A 194 -1.08 -1.21 14.31
N GLN A 195 -0.97 -0.67 15.54
CA GLN A 195 -0.12 -1.25 16.59
C GLN A 195 -0.69 -2.53 17.21
N GLN A 196 -1.99 -2.81 17.06
CA GLN A 196 -2.65 -3.96 17.65
C GLN A 196 -2.61 -5.17 16.70
N ASP A 197 -3.06 -4.99 15.46
CA ASP A 197 -3.27 -6.06 14.48
C ASP A 197 -2.09 -6.23 13.51
N PHE A 198 -1.22 -5.23 13.41
CA PHE A 198 -0.15 -5.15 12.42
C PHE A 198 -0.68 -5.20 10.97
N GLN A 199 -1.77 -4.49 10.69
CA GLN A 199 -2.29 -4.34 9.33
C GLN A 199 -2.08 -2.92 8.84
N ILE A 200 -1.93 -2.77 7.53
CA ILE A 200 -1.87 -1.44 6.92
C ILE A 200 -3.26 -0.81 7.03
N VAL A 201 -3.33 0.38 7.61
CA VAL A 201 -4.58 1.13 7.81
C VAL A 201 -4.65 2.39 6.95
N LEU A 202 -3.48 2.88 6.52
CA LEU A 202 -3.38 4.03 5.63
C LEU A 202 -2.06 3.98 4.85
N VAL A 203 -2.12 4.38 3.58
CA VAL A 203 -0.92 4.71 2.81
C VAL A 203 -1.03 6.09 2.19
N ASN A 204 0.09 6.77 2.07
CA ASN A 204 0.22 8.07 1.41
C ASN A 204 1.50 8.05 0.58
N GLY A 205 1.40 8.27 -0.72
CA GLY A 205 2.55 8.18 -1.59
C GLY A 205 2.25 8.48 -3.05
N ILE A 206 3.09 7.95 -3.92
CA ILE A 206 2.99 8.11 -5.37
C ILE A 206 3.42 6.83 -6.05
N THR A 207 2.91 6.60 -7.26
CA THR A 207 3.41 5.54 -8.11
C THR A 207 4.71 5.95 -8.80
N VAL A 208 5.71 5.06 -8.84
CA VAL A 208 7.00 5.27 -9.49
C VAL A 208 7.40 4.08 -10.37
N PRO A 209 8.16 4.27 -11.48
CA PRO A 209 8.57 5.55 -12.03
C PRO A 209 7.43 6.25 -12.76
N GLN A 210 7.52 7.58 -12.85
CA GLN A 210 6.66 8.41 -13.69
C GLN A 210 7.22 8.39 -15.12
N ASP A 211 6.41 8.06 -16.14
CA ASP A 211 6.89 8.12 -17.53
C ASP A 211 6.76 9.55 -18.04
N LYS A 212 7.91 10.20 -18.27
CA LYS A 212 8.01 11.58 -18.76
C LYS A 212 8.50 11.65 -20.20
N ARG A 213 8.60 10.51 -20.90
CA ARG A 213 9.09 10.48 -22.27
C ARG A 213 8.07 11.17 -23.17
N LYS A 214 8.55 12.13 -23.97
CA LYS A 214 7.71 12.90 -24.89
C LYS A 214 6.87 11.99 -25.79
N GLY A 215 5.54 12.16 -25.79
CA GLY A 215 4.62 11.32 -26.58
C GLY A 215 4.20 10.01 -25.91
N HIS A 216 4.73 9.71 -24.73
CA HIS A 216 4.47 8.50 -23.95
C HIS A 216 4.33 8.83 -22.45
N GLU A 217 3.94 10.07 -22.15
CA GLU A 217 3.76 10.53 -20.78
C GLU A 217 2.63 9.73 -20.12
N ASP A 218 2.93 9.22 -18.94
CA ASP A 218 2.00 8.43 -18.15
C ASP A 218 2.34 8.73 -16.69
N LEU A 219 1.68 9.80 -16.22
CA LEU A 219 1.90 10.45 -14.94
C LEU A 219 0.76 10.13 -14.00
N SER A 220 1.10 9.83 -12.76
CA SER A 220 0.13 9.53 -11.70
C SER A 220 0.20 10.60 -10.61
N PRO A 221 -0.93 11.20 -10.19
CA PRO A 221 -0.93 12.10 -9.05
C PRO A 221 -0.57 11.33 -7.76
N PRO A 222 0.00 12.00 -6.75
CA PRO A 222 0.18 11.38 -5.46
C PRO A 222 -1.20 11.06 -4.83
N PHE A 223 -1.25 10.00 -4.04
CA PHE A 223 -2.49 9.46 -3.50
C PHE A 223 -2.41 9.11 -2.02
N THR A 224 -3.57 9.09 -1.38
CA THR A 224 -3.79 8.50 -0.06
C THR A 224 -4.88 7.46 -0.16
N THR A 225 -4.64 6.25 0.36
CA THR A 225 -5.65 5.19 0.49
C THR A 225 -5.89 4.91 1.97
N TYR A 226 -7.17 4.91 2.35
CA TYR A 226 -7.66 4.59 3.68
C TYR A 226 -8.25 3.19 3.68
N TYR A 227 -8.02 2.47 4.77
CA TYR A 227 -8.51 1.13 4.97
C TYR A 227 -9.44 1.13 6.17
N GLU A 228 -10.50 0.34 6.10
CA GLU A 228 -11.43 0.13 7.21
C GLU A 228 -11.56 -1.36 7.49
N GLN A 229 -11.88 -1.69 8.74
CA GLN A 229 -12.09 -3.07 9.14
C GLN A 229 -13.43 -3.60 8.61
N ILE A 230 -13.37 -4.66 7.81
CA ILE A 230 -14.53 -5.39 7.29
C ILE A 230 -14.64 -6.74 8.01
N ASP A 231 -15.88 -7.12 8.34
CA ASP A 231 -16.23 -8.34 9.09
C ASP A 231 -15.49 -8.50 10.43
N GLY A 232 -15.01 -7.39 11.01
CA GLY A 232 -14.22 -7.37 12.25
C GLY A 232 -12.88 -8.12 12.15
N LYS A 233 -12.35 -8.33 10.93
CA LYS A 233 -11.20 -9.22 10.72
C LYS A 233 -10.10 -8.65 9.83
N TYR A 234 -10.45 -8.00 8.73
CA TYR A 234 -9.48 -7.56 7.72
C TYR A 234 -9.65 -6.09 7.41
N TRP A 235 -8.55 -5.37 7.27
CA TRP A 235 -8.52 -3.99 6.82
C TRP A 235 -8.53 -3.94 5.29
N PHE A 236 -9.67 -3.59 4.71
CA PHE A 236 -9.82 -3.44 3.26
C PHE A 236 -9.72 -1.96 2.87
N PRO A 237 -9.15 -1.64 1.69
CA PRO A 237 -9.19 -0.28 1.18
C PRO A 237 -10.65 0.13 0.97
N THR A 238 -11.06 1.31 1.39
CA THR A 238 -12.45 1.80 1.20
C THR A 238 -12.50 3.12 0.47
N TYR A 239 -11.42 3.91 0.55
CA TYR A 239 -11.33 5.21 -0.08
C TYR A 239 -9.90 5.53 -0.51
N THR A 240 -9.71 5.86 -1.78
CA THR A 240 -8.49 6.46 -2.29
C THR A 240 -8.80 7.85 -2.84
N LYS A 241 -7.95 8.81 -2.47
CA LYS A 241 -7.91 10.13 -3.10
C LYS A 241 -6.51 10.35 -3.67
N ALA A 242 -6.42 10.53 -4.98
CA ALA A 242 -5.23 11.02 -5.66
C ALA A 242 -5.49 12.41 -6.21
N GLU A 243 -4.60 13.36 -5.98
CA GLU A 243 -4.79 14.73 -6.47
C GLU A 243 -3.45 15.42 -6.69
N GLY A 244 -3.30 16.11 -7.82
CA GLY A 244 -2.10 16.87 -8.12
C GLY A 244 -2.15 17.57 -9.47
N ASN A 245 -1.19 18.47 -9.69
CA ASN A 245 -0.94 19.11 -10.98
C ASN A 245 0.05 18.26 -11.78
N LEU A 246 -0.40 17.73 -12.92
CA LEU A 246 0.41 16.91 -13.82
C LEU A 246 0.88 17.75 -15.00
N HIS A 247 2.19 17.75 -15.24
CA HIS A 247 2.80 18.52 -16.33
C HIS A 247 3.00 17.65 -17.56
N PHE A 248 2.20 17.87 -18.60
CA PHE A 248 2.33 17.20 -19.89
C PHE A 248 3.11 18.08 -20.85
N VAL A 249 4.24 17.58 -21.38
CA VAL A 249 5.08 18.35 -22.28
C VAL A 249 4.47 18.44 -23.68
N ALA A 250 4.86 19.47 -24.44
CA ALA A 250 4.33 19.70 -25.79
C ALA A 250 4.62 18.52 -26.73
N GLN A 251 3.59 18.05 -27.44
CA GLN A 251 3.66 17.00 -28.46
C GLN A 251 3.40 17.59 -29.86
N GLU A 252 3.59 16.80 -30.92
CA GLU A 252 3.32 17.27 -32.28
C GLU A 252 1.82 17.58 -32.43
N GLY A 253 1.48 18.87 -32.60
CA GLY A 253 0.09 19.34 -32.69
C GLY A 253 -0.60 19.68 -31.36
N ALA A 254 0.09 19.57 -30.22
CA ALA A 254 -0.45 19.92 -28.90
C ALA A 254 0.58 20.72 -28.07
N LEU A 255 0.14 21.83 -27.46
CA LEU A 255 0.98 22.62 -26.56
C LEU A 255 1.20 21.89 -25.23
N SER A 256 2.25 22.25 -24.50
CA SER A 256 2.42 21.81 -23.12
C SER A 256 1.26 22.28 -22.28
N GLN A 257 0.81 21.46 -21.35
CA GLN A 257 -0.29 21.80 -20.44
C GLN A 257 -0.03 21.23 -19.05
N ASP A 258 -0.36 22.05 -18.05
CA ASP A 258 -0.55 21.58 -16.69
C ASP A 258 -2.02 21.19 -16.53
N VAL A 259 -2.28 20.03 -15.92
CA VAL A 259 -3.64 19.56 -15.65
C VAL A 259 -3.75 19.23 -14.18
N HIS A 260 -4.59 19.98 -13.46
CA HIS A 260 -5.00 19.62 -12.11
C HIS A 260 -5.98 18.46 -12.18
N MET A 261 -5.54 17.29 -11.74
CA MET A 261 -6.34 16.07 -11.74
C MET A 261 -6.71 15.65 -10.32
N ARG A 262 -7.91 15.12 -10.16
CA ARG A 262 -8.37 14.47 -8.93
C ARG A 262 -9.03 13.13 -9.24
N ASN A 263 -8.49 12.06 -8.66
CA ASN A 263 -8.99 10.70 -8.81
C ASN A 263 -9.52 10.23 -7.45
N ILE A 264 -10.79 9.87 -7.40
CA ILE A 264 -11.45 9.27 -6.25
C ILE A 264 -11.82 7.83 -6.59
N VAL A 265 -11.33 6.89 -5.79
CA VAL A 265 -11.77 5.49 -5.85
C VAL A 265 -12.43 5.12 -4.55
N LYS A 266 -13.64 4.57 -4.61
CA LYS A 266 -14.36 4.03 -3.45
C LYS A 266 -14.55 2.54 -3.64
N TYR A 267 -14.36 1.80 -2.55
CA TYR A 267 -14.65 0.38 -2.49
C TYR A 267 -15.70 0.17 -1.40
N SER A 268 -16.80 -0.47 -1.76
CA SER A 268 -17.99 -0.57 -0.91
C SER A 268 -18.65 -1.93 -1.05
N ASP A 269 -19.61 -2.22 -0.17
CA ASP A 269 -20.41 -3.46 -0.22
C ASP A 269 -19.55 -4.73 -0.22
N TYR A 270 -18.45 -4.72 0.55
CA TYR A 270 -17.61 -5.89 0.73
C TYR A 270 -18.42 -7.06 1.30
N LYS A 271 -18.35 -8.21 0.63
CA LYS A 271 -18.95 -9.47 1.09
C LYS A 271 -18.03 -10.62 0.78
N GLN A 272 -17.84 -11.49 1.77
CA GLN A 272 -17.08 -12.71 1.56
C GLN A 272 -17.80 -13.62 0.54
N TYR A 273 -17.09 -13.99 -0.51
CA TYR A 273 -17.55 -14.98 -1.47
C TYR A 273 -17.35 -16.38 -0.88
N HIS A 274 -18.46 -17.08 -0.67
CA HIS A 274 -18.47 -18.50 -0.37
C HIS A 274 -18.78 -19.24 -1.67
N ALA A 275 -17.77 -19.87 -2.28
CA ALA A 275 -18.04 -20.84 -3.34
C ALA A 275 -18.89 -21.96 -2.75
N THR A 276 -20.14 -22.10 -3.19
CA THR A 276 -20.92 -23.32 -2.92
C THR A 276 -20.30 -24.43 -3.76
N ALA A 277 -19.38 -25.20 -3.19
CA ALA A 277 -18.88 -26.41 -3.82
C ALA A 277 -20.06 -27.40 -3.93
N ARG A 278 -20.48 -27.70 -5.17
CA ARG A 278 -21.43 -28.80 -5.38
C ARG A 278 -20.70 -30.12 -5.19
N ILE A 279 -21.04 -30.86 -4.15
CA ILE A 279 -20.52 -32.21 -3.95
C ILE A 279 -21.41 -33.14 -4.77
N ILE A 280 -20.85 -33.72 -5.84
CA ILE A 280 -21.55 -34.72 -6.65
C ILE A 280 -20.97 -36.10 -6.35
N TYR A 281 -21.79 -37.00 -5.82
CA TYR A 281 -21.45 -38.41 -5.59
C TYR A 281 -22.38 -39.29 -6.41
N ASN A 282 -21.84 -40.15 -7.27
CA ASN A 282 -22.61 -41.00 -8.20
C ASN A 282 -23.66 -40.25 -9.05
N GLY A 283 -23.38 -39.00 -9.42
CA GLY A 283 -24.28 -38.19 -10.25
C GLY A 283 -25.40 -37.47 -9.48
N GLU A 284 -25.46 -37.58 -8.16
CA GLU A 284 -26.40 -36.86 -7.30
C GLU A 284 -25.71 -35.71 -6.55
N ASP A 285 -26.35 -34.54 -6.50
CA ASP A 285 -25.91 -33.37 -5.71
C ASP A 285 -26.22 -33.62 -4.21
N ILE A 286 -25.17 -33.74 -3.39
CA ILE A 286 -25.26 -34.02 -1.96
C ILE A 286 -24.82 -32.85 -1.08
N THR A 287 -24.75 -31.64 -1.64
CA THR A 287 -24.19 -30.42 -0.99
C THR A 287 -24.84 -30.08 0.37
N ASP A 288 -26.12 -30.45 0.57
CA ASP A 288 -26.89 -30.14 1.79
C ASP A 288 -27.28 -31.38 2.63
N LYS A 289 -26.79 -32.59 2.31
CA LYS A 289 -27.10 -33.78 3.10
C LYS A 289 -26.22 -33.82 4.36
N LYS A 290 -26.74 -33.28 5.48
CA LYS A 290 -26.15 -33.46 6.81
C LYS A 290 -25.97 -34.94 7.12
N ASP A 291 -24.76 -35.31 7.53
CA ASP A 291 -24.34 -36.64 7.90
C ASP A 291 -25.12 -37.12 9.15
N THR A 292 -26.21 -37.88 8.96
CA THR A 292 -27.05 -38.41 10.05
C THR A 292 -26.54 -39.75 10.60
N THR A 293 -25.23 -39.86 10.82
CA THR A 293 -24.66 -41.03 11.51
C THR A 293 -23.99 -40.63 12.83
N GLN A 294 -24.82 -40.24 13.81
CA GLN A 294 -24.49 -40.42 15.22
C GLN A 294 -25.28 -41.64 15.75
N PRO A 295 -24.65 -42.60 16.45
CA PRO A 295 -25.37 -43.67 17.13
C PRO A 295 -26.19 -43.09 18.29
N PRO A 296 -27.40 -43.63 18.58
CA PRO A 296 -28.26 -43.09 19.63
C PRO A 296 -27.61 -43.25 21.01
N SER A 297 -27.40 -42.13 21.69
CA SER A 297 -27.03 -42.08 23.11
C SER A 297 -28.26 -42.34 23.97
N ASN A 298 -28.22 -43.41 24.78
CA ASN A 298 -29.24 -43.67 25.80
C ASN A 298 -29.21 -42.60 26.89
N PRO A 299 -30.37 -42.13 27.39
CA PRO A 299 -30.42 -41.12 28.44
C PRO A 299 -30.04 -41.68 29.83
N PRO A 300 -29.40 -40.87 30.69
CA PRO A 300 -28.91 -41.31 31.99
C PRO A 300 -30.06 -41.57 32.99
N GLN A 301 -30.02 -42.73 33.65
CA GLN A 301 -30.86 -43.04 34.80
C GLN A 301 -30.36 -42.28 36.04
N ASN A 302 -31.21 -41.41 36.59
CA ASN A 302 -30.99 -40.80 37.91
C ASN A 302 -31.19 -41.85 39.02
N PRO A 303 -30.31 -41.90 40.04
CA PRO A 303 -30.53 -42.74 41.21
C PRO A 303 -31.61 -42.11 42.11
N LYS A 304 -32.57 -42.91 42.55
CA LYS A 304 -33.53 -42.53 43.60
C LYS A 304 -33.00 -42.97 44.99
N PRO A 305 -33.44 -42.28 46.06
CA PRO A 305 -32.80 -42.29 47.39
C PRO A 305 -32.90 -43.62 48.14
#